data_AF-A0A846MVL8-F1
#
_entry.id   AF-A0A846MVL8-F1
#
_cell.length_a   1.000
_cell.length_b   1.000
_cell.length_c   1.000
_cell.angle_alpha   90.00
_cell.angle_beta   90.00
_cell.angle_gamma   90.00
#
_symmetry.space_group_name_H-M   'P 1'
#
loop_
_entity.id
_entity.type
_entity.pdbx_description
1 polymer ?
#
loop_
_entity_poly.entity_id
_entity_poly.type
_entity_poly.pdbx_seq_one_letter_code
_entity_poly.pdbx_strand_id
1 'polypeptide(L)'
;MLDQFAQFFGLHSGADVLWLTIGFGGQFLFASRFFVQLFYSERAGKSVMPIAFWYFSLGGGLITTIYALHLGHSGLPFLMGQVGGLVVYVRNLMLIFKEKARAKAEIPPAA
;
A
#
# COMPACT_ATOMS: atom_id res chain seq x y z
N MET A 1 8.19 19.58 24.53
CA MET A 1 7.49 19.14 23.31
C MET A 1 8.45 18.43 22.37
N LEU A 2 9.58 19.05 21.99
CA LEU A 2 10.60 18.42 21.13
C LEU A 2 11.27 17.19 21.79
N ASP A 3 11.51 17.22 23.10
CA ASP A 3 12.15 16.08 23.80
C ASP A 3 11.23 14.85 23.90
N GLN A 4 9.92 15.07 24.05
CA GLN A 4 8.93 14.00 24.03
C GLN A 4 8.83 13.34 22.65
N PHE A 5 8.92 14.15 21.59
CA PHE A 5 8.99 13.66 20.22
C PHE A 5 10.26 12.83 19.97
N ALA A 6 11.42 13.33 20.41
CA ALA A 6 12.68 12.61 20.29
C ALA A 6 12.67 11.27 21.05
N GLN A 7 12.14 11.25 22.27
CA GLN A 7 11.97 10.01 23.05
C GLN A 7 10.98 9.05 22.40
N PHE A 8 9.87 9.54 21.85
CA PHE A 8 8.87 8.71 21.18
C PHE A 8 9.44 8.00 19.95
N PHE A 9 10.27 8.69 19.17
CA PHE A 9 10.93 8.14 17.99
C PHE A 9 12.27 7.45 18.30
N GLY A 10 12.70 7.38 19.56
CA GLY A 10 14.00 6.81 19.93
C GLY A 10 15.18 7.54 19.30
N LEU A 11 15.04 8.85 19.06
CA LEU A 11 16.06 9.68 18.45
C LEU A 11 17.11 10.06 19.51
N HIS A 12 18.15 9.24 19.62
CA HIS A 12 19.23 9.44 20.59
C HIS A 12 20.49 10.01 19.94
N SER A 13 20.57 9.95 18.61
CA SER A 13 21.73 10.37 17.83
C SER A 13 21.32 10.98 16.48
N GLY A 14 22.25 11.69 15.83
CA GLY A 14 22.05 12.15 14.46
C GLY A 14 21.90 11.02 13.44
N ALA A 15 22.44 9.82 13.75
CA ALA A 15 22.27 8.64 12.90
C ALA A 15 20.81 8.16 12.89
N ASP A 16 20.11 8.25 14.02
CA ASP A 16 18.70 7.84 14.11
C ASP A 16 17.81 8.75 13.25
N VAL A 17 18.09 10.06 13.24
CA VAL A 17 17.38 11.03 12.38
C VAL A 17 17.63 10.74 10.90
N LEU A 18 18.86 10.37 10.53
CA LEU A 18 19.21 10.00 9.16
C LEU A 18 18.44 8.75 8.72
N TRP A 19 18.43 7.68 9.53
CA TRP A 19 17.71 6.45 9.21
C TRP A 19 16.20 6.64 9.17
N LEU A 20 15.63 7.44 10.07
CA LEU A 20 14.21 7.78 10.04
C LEU A 20 13.85 8.52 8.73
N THR A 21 14.68 9.48 8.32
CA THR A 21 14.51 10.22 7.06
C THR A 21 14.61 9.31 5.85
N ILE A 22 15.60 8.41 5.81
CA ILE A 22 15.74 7.40 4.75
C ILE A 22 14.52 6.47 4.72
N GLY A 23 14.02 6.03 5.87
CA GLY A 23 12.84 5.18 5.98
C GLY A 23 11.58 5.85 5.40
N PHE A 24 11.33 7.10 5.78
CA PHE A 24 10.20 7.87 5.23
C PHE A 24 10.38 8.21 3.75
N GLY A 25 11.58 8.59 3.32
CA GLY A 25 11.87 8.87 1.91
C GLY A 25 11.70 7.63 1.03
N GLY A 26 12.18 6.48 1.49
CA GLY A 26 11.96 5.19 0.85
C GLY A 26 10.48 4.86 0.75
N GLN A 27 9.72 5.05 1.83
CA GLN A 27 8.28 4.78 1.82
C GLN A 27 7.48 5.73 0.93
N PHE A 28 7.84 7.01 0.88
CA PHE A 28 7.26 7.96 -0.06
C PHE A 28 7.49 7.53 -1.51
N LEU A 29 8.72 7.19 -1.87
CA LEU A 29 9.04 6.69 -3.22
C LEU A 29 8.32 5.37 -3.51
N PHE A 30 8.20 4.48 -2.52
CA PHE A 30 7.47 3.24 -2.70
C PHE A 30 5.96 3.46 -2.93
N ALA A 31 5.36 4.35 -2.15
CA ALA A 31 3.96 4.74 -2.26
C ALA A 31 3.64 5.45 -3.59
N SER A 32 4.58 6.21 -4.16
CA SER A 32 4.44 6.90 -5.45
C SER A 32 3.97 5.96 -6.58
N ARG A 33 4.38 4.68 -6.53
CA ARG A 33 3.99 3.68 -7.53
C ARG A 33 2.49 3.42 -7.54
N PHE A 34 1.82 3.55 -6.39
CA PHE A 34 0.37 3.43 -6.32
C PHE A 34 -0.32 4.65 -6.93
N PHE A 35 0.19 5.86 -6.73
CA PHE A 35 -0.35 7.05 -7.38
C PHE A 35 -0.25 6.97 -8.90
N VAL A 36 0.91 6.54 -9.40
CA VAL A 36 1.10 6.31 -10.85
C VAL A 36 0.12 5.25 -11.35
N GLN A 37 0.00 4.12 -10.65
CA GLN A 37 -0.92 3.05 -11.03
C GLN A 37 -2.39 3.49 -11.03
N LEU A 38 -2.80 4.28 -10.02
CA LEU A 38 -4.14 4.83 -9.90
C LEU A 38 -4.44 5.74 -11.09
N PHE A 39 -3.53 6.66 -11.41
CA PHE A 39 -3.66 7.55 -12.57
C PHE A 39 -3.87 6.77 -13.88
N TYR A 40 -3.06 5.74 -14.13
CA TYR A 40 -3.21 4.92 -15.33
C TYR A 40 -4.48 4.07 -15.33
N SER A 41 -4.93 3.57 -14.18
CA SER A 41 -6.16 2.76 -14.08
C SER A 41 -7.42 3.60 -14.23
N GLU A 42 -7.40 4.83 -13.70
CA GLU A 42 -8.48 5.80 -13.92
C GLU A 42 -8.56 6.20 -15.39
N ARG A 43 -7.42 6.46 -16.03
CA ARG A 43 -7.38 6.75 -17.47
C ARG A 43 -7.86 5.57 -18.33
N ALA A 44 -7.58 4.33 -17.92
CA ALA A 44 -8.01 3.14 -18.63
C ALA A 44 -9.44 2.69 -18.29
N GLY A 45 -10.04 3.24 -17.23
CA GLY A 45 -11.35 2.81 -16.72
C GLY A 45 -11.37 1.39 -16.14
N LYS A 46 -10.20 0.75 -15.98
CA LYS A 46 -10.06 -0.63 -15.51
C LYS A 46 -8.77 -0.84 -14.73
N SER A 47 -8.71 -1.92 -13.94
CA SER A 47 -7.43 -2.29 -13.31
C SER A 47 -6.42 -2.76 -14.37
N VAL A 48 -5.27 -2.09 -14.44
CA VAL A 48 -4.23 -2.38 -15.44
C VAL A 48 -3.40 -3.62 -15.07
N MET A 49 -3.31 -3.96 -13.78
CA MET A 49 -2.46 -5.05 -13.27
C MET A 49 -3.25 -6.37 -13.13
N PRO A 50 -2.59 -7.53 -13.29
CA PRO A 50 -3.24 -8.84 -13.18
C PRO A 50 -3.73 -9.12 -11.76
N ILE A 51 -4.79 -9.92 -11.61
CA ILE A 51 -5.39 -10.24 -10.30
C ILE A 51 -4.39 -10.84 -9.30
N ALA A 52 -3.44 -11.65 -9.78
CA ALA A 52 -2.41 -12.25 -8.94
C ALA A 52 -1.53 -11.19 -8.25
N PHE A 53 -1.19 -10.11 -8.95
CA PHE A 53 -0.42 -8.99 -8.39
C PHE A 53 -1.11 -8.42 -7.15
N TRP A 54 -2.43 -8.27 -7.20
CA TRP A 54 -3.21 -7.72 -6.09
C TRP A 54 -3.32 -8.68 -4.91
N TYR A 55 -3.42 -9.99 -5.13
CA TYR A 55 -3.40 -10.97 -4.03
C TYR A 55 -2.05 -11.00 -3.32
N PHE A 56 -0.94 -11.03 -4.06
CA PHE A 56 0.39 -10.96 -3.46
C PHE A 56 0.62 -9.63 -2.74
N SER A 57 0.15 -8.53 -3.32
CA SER A 57 0.24 -7.21 -2.68
C SER A 57 -0.57 -7.14 -1.39
N LEU A 58 -1.78 -7.70 -1.36
CA LEU A 58 -2.60 -7.75 -0.15
C LEU A 58 -2.00 -8.67 0.92
N GLY A 59 -1.57 -9.88 0.54
CA GLY A 59 -0.97 -10.84 1.46
C GLY A 59 0.36 -10.33 2.05
N GLY A 60 1.31 -9.95 1.20
CA GLY A 60 2.56 -9.33 1.64
C GLY A 60 2.31 -8.02 2.38
N GLY A 61 1.32 -7.25 1.92
CA GLY A 61 0.69 -6.12 2.58
C GLY A 61 0.46 -6.34 4.06
N LEU A 62 -0.42 -7.29 4.36
CA LEU A 62 -0.85 -7.63 5.71
C LEU A 62 0.27 -8.20 6.57
N ILE A 63 1.06 -9.14 6.04
CA ILE A 63 2.18 -9.76 6.78
C ILE A 63 3.14 -8.69 7.29
N THR A 64 3.49 -7.76 6.41
CA THR A 64 4.48 -6.76 6.72
C THR A 64 3.91 -5.61 7.56
N THR A 65 2.62 -5.29 7.45
CA THR A 65 1.90 -4.43 8.41
C THR A 65 1.92 -5.04 9.81
N ILE A 66 1.60 -6.32 9.95
CA ILE A 66 1.64 -7.04 11.23
C ILE A 66 3.06 -7.00 11.81
N TYR A 67 4.06 -7.23 10.97
CA TYR A 67 5.46 -7.13 11.39
C TYR A 67 5.84 -5.73 11.85
N ALA A 68 5.42 -4.68 11.14
CA ALA A 68 5.68 -3.30 11.55
C ALA A 68 4.98 -2.92 12.86
N LEU A 69 3.76 -3.43 13.10
CA LEU A 69 3.08 -3.29 14.40
C LEU A 69 3.87 -3.95 15.53
N HIS A 70 4.43 -5.14 15.28
CA HIS A 70 5.31 -5.82 16.24
C HIS A 70 6.59 -5.00 16.55
N LEU A 71 7.14 -4.30 15.57
CA LEU A 71 8.30 -3.41 15.75
C LEU A 71 7.98 -2.09 16.48
N GLY A 72 6.70 -1.78 16.75
CA GLY A 72 6.29 -0.56 17.43
C GLY A 72 6.73 0.71 16.70
N HIS A 73 7.33 1.65 17.43
CA HIS A 73 7.73 2.95 16.89
C HIS A 73 8.76 2.84 15.75
N SER A 74 9.67 1.87 15.81
CA SER A 74 10.69 1.64 14.77
C SER A 74 10.09 1.16 13.45
N GLY A 75 8.90 0.53 13.50
CA GLY A 75 8.16 0.09 12.32
C GLY A 75 7.33 1.19 11.66
N LEU A 76 7.24 2.39 12.24
CA LEU A 76 6.25 3.41 11.83
C LEU A 76 6.35 3.83 10.36
N PRO A 77 7.54 4.10 9.77
CA PRO A 77 7.61 4.46 8.36
C PRO A 77 6.99 3.36 7.48
N PHE A 78 7.30 2.11 7.81
CA PHE A 78 6.81 0.95 7.08
C PHE A 78 5.31 0.76 7.23
N LEU A 79 4.79 0.90 8.46
CA LEU A 79 3.37 0.84 8.76
C LEU A 79 2.57 1.88 7.95
N MET A 80 3.05 3.14 7.95
CA MET A 80 2.39 4.23 7.23
C MET A 80 2.33 3.98 5.72
N GLY A 81 3.41 3.45 5.13
CA GLY A 81 3.42 3.07 3.72
C GLY A 81 2.41 1.96 3.38
N GLN A 82 2.31 0.95 4.25
CA GLN A 82 1.45 -0.20 3.98
C GLN A 82 -0.04 0.08 4.15
N VAL A 83 -0.44 0.93 5.09
CA VAL A 83 -1.86 1.30 5.27
C VAL A 83 -2.42 1.90 3.98
N GLY A 84 -1.70 2.82 3.34
CA GLY A 84 -2.09 3.37 2.04
C GLY A 84 -2.14 2.30 0.93
N GLY A 85 -1.15 1.41 0.90
CA GLY A 85 -1.10 0.30 -0.06
C GLY A 85 -2.31 -0.65 0.05
N LEU A 86 -2.68 -1.05 1.28
CA LEU A 86 -3.80 -1.97 1.52
C LEU A 86 -5.11 -1.45 0.92
N VAL A 87 -5.40 -0.16 1.08
CA VAL A 87 -6.60 0.46 0.49
C VAL A 87 -6.60 0.34 -1.03
N VAL A 88 -5.45 0.60 -1.67
CA VAL A 88 -5.30 0.52 -3.13
C VAL A 88 -5.45 -0.92 -3.62
N TYR A 89 -4.92 -1.91 -2.89
CA TYR A 89 -5.01 -3.33 -3.25
C TYR A 89 -6.46 -3.81 -3.25
N VAL A 90 -7.20 -3.50 -2.18
CA VAL A 90 -8.61 -3.90 -2.05
C VAL A 90 -9.46 -3.18 -3.10
N ARG A 91 -9.26 -1.87 -3.32
CA ARG A 91 -9.98 -1.09 -4.35
C ARG A 91 -9.79 -1.68 -5.74
N ASN A 92 -8.58 -2.09 -6.10
CA ASN A 92 -8.32 -2.67 -7.41
C ASN A 92 -8.92 -4.09 -7.57
N LEU A 93 -8.90 -4.92 -6.52
CA LEU A 93 -9.61 -6.21 -6.54
C LEU A 93 -11.11 -6.01 -6.78
N MET A 94 -11.74 -5.05 -6.08
CA MET A 94 -13.16 -4.74 -6.26
C MET A 94 -13.50 -4.33 -7.70
N LEU A 95 -12.65 -3.52 -8.36
CA LEU A 95 -12.84 -3.15 -9.76
C LEU A 95 -12.80 -4.37 -10.69
N ILE A 96 -11.80 -5.25 -10.52
CA ILE A 96 -11.66 -6.46 -11.33
C ILE A 96 -12.90 -7.37 -11.19
N PHE A 97 -13.40 -7.56 -9.96
CA PHE A 97 -14.59 -8.38 -9.76
C PHE A 97 -15.84 -7.76 -10.38
N LYS A 98 -16.00 -6.44 -10.30
CA LYS A 98 -17.11 -5.72 -10.93
C LYS A 98 -17.08 -5.84 -12.46
N GLU A 99 -15.90 -5.75 -13.07
CA GLU A 99 -15.73 -5.96 -14.51
C GLU A 99 -16.07 -7.39 -14.93
N LYS A 100 -15.57 -8.40 -14.21
CA LYS A 100 -15.90 -9.81 -14.48
C LYS A 100 -17.39 -10.11 -14.35
N ALA A 101 -18.06 -9.52 -13.37
CA ALA A 101 -19.50 -9.69 -13.17
C ALA A 101 -20.31 -9.07 -14.32
N ARG A 102 -19.92 -7.87 -14.80
CA ARG A 102 -20.54 -7.24 -15.97
C ARG A 102 -20.36 -8.05 -17.24
N ALA A 103 -19.12 -8.48 -17.51
CA ALA A 103 -18.83 -9.31 -18.68
C ALA A 103 -19.65 -10.63 -18.68
N LYS A 104 -19.84 -11.25 -17.51
CA LYS A 104 -20.69 -12.46 -17.39
C LYS A 104 -22.16 -12.17 -17.68
N ALA A 105 -22.68 -11.01 -17.28
CA ALA A 105 -24.08 -10.63 -17.51
C ALA A 105 -24.38 -10.28 -18.97
N GLU A 106 -23.36 -9.84 -19.73
CA GLU A 106 -23.47 -9.50 -21.15
C GLU A 106 -23.38 -10.74 -22.08
N ILE A 107 -22.97 -11.91 -21.57
CA ILE A 107 -23.01 -13.17 -22.32
C ILE A 107 -24.46 -13.67 -22.40
N PRO A 108 -25.07 -13.76 -23.60
CA PRO A 108 -26.43 -14.30 -23.74
C PRO A 108 -26.51 -15.72 -23.20
N PRO A 109 -27.64 -16.15 -22.59
CA PRO A 109 -27.82 -17.55 -22.23
C PRO A 109 -27.59 -18.42 -23.46
N ALA A 110 -26.81 -19.49 -23.33
CA ALA A 110 -26.63 -20.44 -24.41
C ALA A 110 -28.03 -20.96 -24.82
N ALA A 111 -28.40 -20.69 -26.07
CA ALA A 111 -29.67 -21.07 -26.67
C ALA A 111 -29.79 -22.59 -26.81
#